data_AF-A0A7D5H4V6-F1
#
_entry.id   AF-A0A7D5H4V6-F1
#
_cell.length_a   1.000
_cell.length_b   1.000
_cell.length_c   1.000
_cell.angle_alpha   90.00
_cell.angle_beta   90.00
_cell.angle_gamma   90.00
#
_symmetry.space_group_name_H-M   'P 1'
#
loop_
_entity.id
_entity.type
_entity.pdbx_description
1 polymer ?
#
loop_
_entity_poly.entity_id
_entity_poly.type
_entity_poly.pdbx_seq_one_letter_code
_entity_poly.pdbx_strand_id
1 'polypeptide(L)'
;MADHDDELVDAVRELTRTIDALRTELEESSARRRPPLRPPTPGEVLRFTDEIALPAVIAVLETSVRALEAFQRSLKLVQGGREARNRTSAAAEATSDRTSELRRTTLSQLDTVLSELQRAASTGGLPADEQARDLLAEARELRDDVDRRLRDVAEGETEAVDSTPSASDRGVEIDIENGPLADVGTNADSENAETERTSDDRDSAVDVDAELETLRDRYGSDEDATADSNESDEDERNVDDSDPKVDRTESEGADTDDEAYGGENSGDEPDR
;
A
#
# COMPACT_ATOMS: atom_id res chain seq x y z
N MET A 1 -32.66 -16.48 30.65
CA MET A 1 -31.44 -17.28 30.84
C MET A 1 -31.76 -18.77 30.83
N ALA A 2 -32.65 -19.29 31.68
CA ALA A 2 -33.03 -20.72 31.68
C ALA A 2 -33.55 -21.26 30.32
N ASP A 3 -34.36 -20.50 29.59
CA ASP A 3 -34.92 -20.97 28.30
C ASP A 3 -33.86 -21.20 27.20
N HIS A 4 -32.73 -20.48 27.24
CA HIS A 4 -31.66 -20.63 26.23
C HIS A 4 -30.79 -21.85 26.53
N ASP A 5 -30.62 -22.20 27.81
CA ASP A 5 -29.89 -23.40 28.21
C ASP A 5 -30.67 -24.67 27.84
N ASP A 6 -32.00 -24.65 28.00
CA ASP A 6 -32.88 -25.77 27.62
C ASP A 6 -32.92 -26.00 26.09
N GLU A 7 -32.99 -24.92 25.30
CA GLU A 7 -32.93 -25.00 23.83
C GLU A 7 -31.57 -25.53 23.33
N LEU A 8 -30.47 -25.14 23.98
CA LEU A 8 -29.13 -25.65 23.67
C LEU A 8 -29.01 -27.15 23.99
N VAL A 9 -29.57 -27.59 25.12
CA VAL A 9 -29.57 -29.02 25.52
C VAL A 9 -30.37 -29.86 24.52
N ASP A 10 -31.50 -29.37 24.04
CA ASP A 10 -32.31 -30.04 23.03
C ASP A 10 -31.60 -30.10 21.67
N ALA A 11 -30.97 -29.00 21.24
CA ALA A 11 -30.17 -28.95 20.01
C ALA A 11 -28.98 -29.93 20.05
N VAL A 12 -28.27 -30.02 21.17
CA VAL A 12 -27.16 -30.97 21.36
C VAL A 12 -27.66 -32.41 21.35
N ARG A 13 -28.83 -32.67 21.92
CA ARG A 13 -29.44 -34.00 21.94
C ARG A 13 -29.86 -34.46 20.54
N GLU A 14 -30.43 -33.56 19.75
CA GLU A 14 -30.80 -33.81 18.36
C GLU A 14 -29.56 -34.03 17.48
N LEU A 15 -28.52 -33.23 17.67
CA LEU A 15 -27.24 -33.42 16.97
C LEU A 15 -26.60 -34.77 17.30
N THR A 16 -26.60 -35.16 18.57
CA THR A 16 -26.06 -36.47 19.00
C THR A 16 -26.84 -37.61 18.37
N ARG A 17 -28.18 -37.51 18.32
CA ARG A 17 -29.04 -38.49 17.66
C ARG A 17 -28.77 -38.59 16.15
N THR A 18 -28.54 -37.46 15.51
CA THR A 18 -28.24 -37.39 14.07
C THR A 18 -26.87 -38.00 13.77
N ILE A 19 -25.86 -37.71 14.60
CA ILE A 19 -24.52 -38.30 14.47
C ILE A 19 -24.56 -39.81 14.68
N ASP A 20 -25.29 -40.32 15.67
CA ASP A 20 -25.43 -41.76 15.89
C ASP A 20 -26.16 -42.46 14.72
N ALA A 21 -27.17 -41.81 14.14
CA ALA A 21 -27.85 -42.30 12.95
C ALA A 21 -26.91 -42.37 11.74
N LEU A 22 -26.14 -41.30 11.48
CA LEU A 22 -25.15 -41.25 10.40
C LEU A 22 -24.00 -42.24 10.63
N ARG A 23 -23.57 -42.44 11.88
CA ARG A 23 -22.55 -43.44 12.23
C ARG A 23 -23.06 -44.86 11.99
N THR A 24 -24.31 -45.14 12.34
CA THR A 24 -24.94 -46.45 12.08
C THR A 24 -25.05 -46.70 10.58
N GLU A 25 -25.43 -45.70 9.80
CA GLU A 25 -25.50 -45.77 8.34
C GLU A 25 -24.10 -45.93 7.70
N LEU A 26 -23.08 -45.27 8.26
CA LEU A 26 -21.69 -45.41 7.83
C LEU A 26 -21.12 -46.80 8.17
N GLU A 27 -21.42 -47.33 9.36
CA GLU A 27 -21.04 -48.68 9.75
C GLU A 27 -21.77 -49.72 8.88
N GLU A 28 -23.06 -49.53 8.56
CA GLU A 28 -23.84 -50.42 7.68
C GLU A 28 -23.36 -50.37 6.22
N SER A 29 -22.96 -49.19 5.71
CA SER A 29 -22.34 -49.05 4.40
C SER A 29 -20.91 -49.62 4.36
N SER A 30 -20.15 -49.54 5.46
CA SER A 30 -18.86 -50.20 5.61
C SER A 30 -18.97 -51.74 5.69
N ALA A 31 -20.07 -52.25 6.26
CA ALA A 31 -20.39 -53.67 6.37
C ALA A 31 -20.82 -54.31 5.04
N ARG A 32 -21.21 -53.50 4.04
CA ARG A 32 -21.34 -53.94 2.64
C ARG A 32 -19.94 -54.14 2.06
N ARG A 33 -19.37 -55.31 2.37
CA ARG A 33 -18.23 -55.97 1.72
C ARG A 33 -17.46 -55.06 0.77
N ARG A 34 -16.43 -54.38 1.29
CA ARG A 34 -15.33 -53.92 0.43
C ARG A 34 -14.94 -55.11 -0.45
N PRO A 35 -14.93 -54.97 -1.79
CA PRO A 35 -14.41 -56.02 -2.65
C PRO A 35 -13.00 -56.37 -2.14
N PRO A 36 -12.60 -57.65 -2.19
CA PRO A 36 -11.26 -58.04 -1.76
C PRO A 36 -10.27 -57.11 -2.45
N LEU A 37 -9.41 -56.44 -1.67
CA LEU A 37 -8.41 -55.51 -2.16
C LEU A 37 -7.48 -56.28 -3.09
N ARG A 38 -7.83 -56.31 -4.38
CA ARG A 38 -6.94 -56.82 -5.40
C ARG A 38 -5.83 -55.78 -5.53
N PRO A 39 -4.56 -56.22 -5.56
CA PRO A 39 -3.48 -55.30 -5.88
C PRO A 39 -3.80 -54.65 -7.24
N PRO A 40 -3.61 -53.32 -7.37
CA PRO A 40 -3.91 -52.61 -8.60
C PRO A 40 -3.10 -53.22 -9.74
N THR A 41 -3.76 -53.39 -10.87
CA THR A 41 -3.06 -53.79 -12.09
C THR A 41 -2.17 -52.63 -12.56
N PRO A 42 -1.01 -52.90 -13.19
CA PRO A 42 -0.13 -51.83 -13.67
C PRO A 42 -0.84 -50.88 -14.66
N GLY A 43 -1.84 -51.35 -15.39
CA GLY A 43 -2.68 -50.50 -16.26
C GLY A 43 -3.59 -49.55 -15.47
N GLU A 44 -4.08 -49.93 -14.29
CA GLU A 44 -4.87 -49.05 -13.42
C GLU A 44 -4.01 -47.98 -12.76
N VAL A 45 -2.73 -48.28 -12.45
CA VAL A 45 -1.78 -47.28 -11.95
C VAL A 45 -1.47 -46.23 -13.01
N LEU A 46 -1.18 -46.67 -14.24
CA LEU A 46 -0.95 -45.75 -15.36
C LEU A 46 -2.18 -44.88 -15.65
N ARG A 47 -3.37 -45.48 -15.61
CA ARG A 47 -4.63 -44.75 -15.80
C ARG A 47 -4.89 -43.77 -14.66
N PHE A 48 -4.60 -44.12 -13.41
CA PHE A 48 -4.71 -43.20 -12.27
C PHE A 48 -3.73 -42.03 -12.38
N THR A 49 -2.50 -42.27 -12.82
CA THR A 49 -1.56 -41.17 -13.05
C THR A 49 -2.01 -40.23 -14.15
N ASP A 50 -2.61 -40.74 -15.21
CA ASP A 50 -3.11 -39.93 -16.33
C ASP A 50 -4.42 -39.19 -15.98
N GLU A 51 -5.39 -39.88 -15.37
CA GLU A 51 -6.71 -39.32 -15.06
C GLU A 51 -6.70 -38.40 -13.83
N ILE A 52 -5.78 -38.60 -12.87
CA ILE A 52 -5.87 -37.96 -11.55
C ILE A 52 -4.54 -37.33 -11.12
N ALA A 53 -3.44 -38.09 -11.11
CA ALA A 53 -2.20 -37.60 -10.50
C ALA A 53 -1.53 -36.49 -11.33
N LEU A 54 -1.42 -36.66 -12.65
CA LEU A 54 -0.87 -35.65 -13.56
C LEU A 54 -1.73 -34.37 -13.55
N PRO A 55 -3.07 -34.42 -13.71
CA PRO A 55 -3.91 -33.23 -13.59
C PRO A 55 -3.76 -32.51 -12.24
N ALA A 56 -3.70 -33.24 -11.13
CA ALA A 56 -3.51 -32.65 -9.82
C ALA A 56 -2.15 -31.93 -9.68
N VAL A 57 -1.07 -32.56 -10.15
CA VAL A 57 0.26 -31.94 -10.14
C VAL A 57 0.31 -30.72 -11.05
N ILE A 58 -0.30 -30.77 -12.23
CA ILE A 58 -0.42 -29.62 -13.13
C ILE A 58 -1.18 -28.47 -12.44
N ALA A 59 -2.28 -28.75 -11.75
CA ALA A 59 -3.04 -27.73 -11.03
C ALA A 59 -2.22 -27.05 -9.91
N VAL A 60 -1.41 -27.82 -9.18
CA VAL A 60 -0.47 -27.27 -8.17
C VAL A 60 0.57 -26.36 -8.82
N LEU A 61 1.11 -26.76 -9.97
CA LEU A 61 2.08 -25.95 -10.72
C LEU A 61 1.44 -24.67 -11.27
N GLU A 62 0.24 -24.74 -11.85
CA GLU A 62 -0.49 -23.56 -12.34
C GLU A 62 -0.78 -22.58 -11.20
N THR A 63 -1.15 -23.11 -10.03
CA THR A 63 -1.38 -22.29 -8.84
C THR A 63 -0.08 -21.62 -8.38
N SER A 64 1.04 -22.35 -8.41
CA SER A 64 2.37 -21.79 -8.10
C SER A 64 2.73 -20.66 -9.08
N VAL A 65 2.53 -20.87 -10.38
CA VAL A 65 2.79 -19.84 -11.40
C VAL A 65 1.91 -18.61 -11.18
N ARG A 66 0.60 -18.78 -10.93
CA ARG A 66 -0.29 -17.65 -10.63
C ARG A 66 0.12 -16.91 -9.35
N ALA A 67 0.61 -17.62 -8.34
CA ALA A 67 1.14 -16.99 -7.12
C ALA A 67 2.40 -16.16 -7.41
N LEU A 68 3.32 -16.68 -8.24
CA LEU A 68 4.51 -15.96 -8.69
C LEU A 68 4.15 -14.73 -9.55
N GLU A 69 3.16 -14.83 -10.44
CA GLU A 69 2.66 -13.70 -11.23
C GLU A 69 2.00 -12.63 -10.35
N ALA A 70 1.20 -13.03 -9.36
CA ALA A 70 0.63 -12.13 -8.37
C ALA A 70 1.73 -11.42 -7.57
N PHE A 71 2.79 -12.15 -7.19
CA PHE A 71 3.95 -11.58 -6.53
C PHE A 71 4.69 -10.57 -7.43
N GLN A 72 4.94 -10.88 -8.70
CA GLN A 72 5.52 -9.93 -9.66
C GLN A 72 4.67 -8.68 -9.82
N ARG A 73 3.34 -8.84 -9.88
CA ARG A 73 2.41 -7.71 -9.94
C ARG A 73 2.46 -6.86 -8.67
N SER A 74 2.62 -7.49 -7.50
CA SER A 74 2.81 -6.78 -6.24
C SER A 74 4.12 -5.99 -6.22
N LEU A 75 5.22 -6.55 -6.75
CA LEU A 75 6.52 -5.88 -6.83
C LEU A 75 6.46 -4.68 -7.79
N LYS A 76 5.75 -4.82 -8.91
CA LYS A 76 5.49 -3.73 -9.86
C LYS A 76 4.68 -2.59 -9.23
N LEU A 77 3.72 -2.90 -8.36
CA LEU A 77 2.98 -1.89 -7.59
C LEU A 77 3.86 -1.18 -6.57
N VAL A 78 4.78 -1.88 -5.90
CA VAL A 78 5.74 -1.27 -4.96
C VAL A 78 6.70 -0.33 -5.70
N GLN A 79 7.17 -0.72 -6.89
CA GLN A 79 8.05 0.11 -7.71
C GLN A 79 7.32 1.36 -8.21
N GLY A 80 6.12 1.21 -8.78
CA GLY A 80 5.27 2.34 -9.19
C GLY A 80 4.82 3.22 -8.02
N GLY A 81 4.68 2.66 -6.82
CA GLY A 81 4.39 3.39 -5.59
C GLY A 81 5.50 4.36 -5.17
N ARG A 82 6.77 4.05 -5.47
CA ARG A 82 7.90 4.98 -5.23
C ARG A 82 7.88 6.15 -6.23
N GLU A 83 7.63 5.91 -7.51
CA GLU A 83 7.43 7.00 -8.48
C GLU A 83 6.23 7.88 -8.10
N ALA A 84 5.12 7.28 -7.69
CA ALA A 84 3.94 8.00 -7.24
C ALA A 84 4.28 8.86 -6.00
N ARG A 85 4.99 8.31 -5.01
CA ARG A 85 5.40 9.04 -3.81
C ARG A 85 6.31 10.23 -4.13
N ASN A 86 7.28 10.09 -5.03
CA ASN A 86 8.14 11.19 -5.47
C ASN A 86 7.34 12.30 -6.18
N ARG A 87 6.37 11.92 -7.03
CA ARG A 87 5.47 12.89 -7.67
C ARG A 87 4.55 13.58 -6.65
N THR A 88 4.16 12.86 -5.61
CA THR A 88 3.34 13.39 -4.51
C THR A 88 4.15 14.28 -3.57
N SER A 89 5.43 14.00 -3.32
CA SER A 89 6.29 14.86 -2.49
C SER A 89 6.55 16.20 -3.17
N ALA A 90 6.84 16.21 -4.48
CA ALA A 90 6.98 17.44 -5.24
C ALA A 90 5.68 18.28 -5.24
N ALA A 91 4.52 17.61 -5.35
CA ALA A 91 3.23 18.28 -5.21
C ALA A 91 3.00 18.81 -3.78
N ALA A 92 3.37 18.04 -2.75
CA ALA A 92 3.24 18.45 -1.36
C ALA A 92 4.14 19.64 -1.01
N GLU A 93 5.37 19.69 -1.53
CA GLU A 93 6.29 20.83 -1.40
C GLU A 93 5.69 22.09 -2.03
N ALA A 94 5.19 22.01 -3.27
CA ALA A 94 4.53 23.14 -3.93
C ALA A 94 3.28 23.63 -3.17
N THR A 95 2.57 22.72 -2.50
CA THR A 95 1.40 23.06 -1.67
C THR A 95 1.82 23.71 -0.34
N SER A 96 2.92 23.22 0.25
CA SER A 96 3.52 23.76 1.47
C SER A 96 4.03 25.19 1.29
N ASP A 97 4.65 25.48 0.15
CA ASP A 97 5.12 26.84 -0.18
C ASP A 97 3.95 27.82 -0.29
N ARG A 98 2.91 27.43 -1.05
CA ARG A 98 1.68 28.24 -1.17
C ARG A 98 0.99 28.45 0.18
N THR A 99 0.97 27.43 1.03
CA THR A 99 0.41 27.52 2.39
C THR A 99 1.25 28.45 3.29
N SER A 100 2.58 28.40 3.16
CA SER A 100 3.49 29.27 3.91
C SER A 100 3.33 30.73 3.50
N GLU A 101 3.12 31.00 2.22
CA GLU A 101 2.85 32.33 1.69
C GLU A 101 1.50 32.88 2.18
N LEU A 102 0.44 32.06 2.16
CA LEU A 102 -0.86 32.38 2.75
C LEU A 102 -0.79 32.62 4.26
N ARG A 103 0.01 31.83 4.99
CA ARG A 103 0.24 32.04 6.42
C ARG A 103 0.92 33.38 6.67
N ARG A 104 1.88 33.76 5.82
CA ARG A 104 2.59 35.03 5.97
C ARG A 104 1.69 36.22 5.67
N THR A 105 0.83 36.14 4.65
CA THR A 105 -0.13 37.21 4.34
C THR A 105 -1.17 37.37 5.45
N THR A 106 -1.72 36.28 5.97
CA THR A 106 -2.70 36.31 7.06
C THR A 106 -2.10 36.84 8.37
N LEU A 107 -0.86 36.44 8.71
CA LEU A 107 -0.16 37.00 9.86
C LEU A 107 0.12 38.51 9.69
N SER A 108 0.47 38.96 8.48
CA SER A 108 0.67 40.39 8.19
C SER A 108 -0.64 41.19 8.32
N GLN A 109 -1.77 40.62 7.90
CA GLN A 109 -3.08 41.22 8.09
C GLN A 109 -3.46 41.27 9.58
N LEU A 110 -3.19 40.21 10.34
CA LEU A 110 -3.43 40.19 11.78
C LEU A 110 -2.60 41.25 12.52
N ASP A 111 -1.31 41.40 12.17
CA ASP A 111 -0.43 42.42 12.76
C ASP A 111 -0.92 43.85 12.44
N THR A 112 -1.46 44.05 11.25
CA THR A 112 -2.09 45.31 10.83
C THR A 112 -3.33 45.60 11.68
N VAL A 113 -4.24 44.63 11.81
CA VAL A 113 -5.48 44.77 12.61
C VAL A 113 -5.15 44.95 14.09
N LEU A 114 -4.14 44.26 14.62
CA LEU A 114 -3.69 44.44 16.01
C LEU A 114 -3.08 45.83 16.23
N SER A 115 -2.31 46.34 15.27
CA SER A 115 -1.79 47.71 15.32
C SER A 115 -2.91 48.75 15.28
N GLU A 116 -3.95 48.49 14.48
CA GLU A 116 -5.14 49.34 14.37
C GLU A 116 -6.00 49.30 15.64
N LEU A 117 -6.18 48.12 16.24
CA LEU A 117 -6.82 47.93 17.54
C LEU A 117 -6.05 48.62 18.66
N GLN A 118 -4.72 48.49 18.68
CA GLN A 118 -3.88 49.14 19.68
C GLN A 118 -3.91 50.66 19.53
N ARG A 119 -4.01 51.17 18.29
CA ARG A 119 -4.24 52.59 18.01
C ARG A 119 -5.63 53.04 18.46
N ALA A 120 -6.68 52.27 18.18
CA ALA A 120 -8.05 52.58 18.59
C ALA A 120 -8.20 52.60 20.13
N ALA A 121 -7.65 51.59 20.82
CA ALA A 121 -7.65 51.49 22.28
C ALA A 121 -6.89 52.64 22.95
N SER A 122 -5.74 53.04 22.40
CA SER A 122 -4.98 54.20 22.90
C SER A 122 -5.68 55.54 22.65
N THR A 123 -6.53 55.62 21.63
CA THR A 123 -7.34 56.80 21.31
C THR A 123 -8.66 56.83 22.10
N GLY A 124 -8.91 55.83 22.96
CA GLY A 124 -10.09 55.74 23.83
C GLY A 124 -11.38 55.30 23.11
N GLY A 125 -11.28 54.83 21.87
CA GLY A 125 -12.40 54.30 21.10
C GLY A 125 -12.44 52.79 21.20
N LEU A 126 -12.96 52.23 22.30
CA LEU A 126 -13.43 50.84 22.28
C LEU A 126 -14.73 50.83 21.47
N PRO A 127 -14.80 50.18 20.29
CA PRO A 127 -16.06 50.02 19.59
C PRO A 127 -16.90 49.06 20.42
N ALA A 128 -17.96 49.58 21.03
CA ALA A 128 -19.05 48.78 21.55
C ALA A 128 -19.92 48.34 20.36
N ASP A 129 -19.32 47.66 19.37
CA ASP A 129 -20.02 47.25 18.17
C ASP A 129 -20.98 46.10 18.48
N GLU A 130 -22.25 46.29 18.15
CA GLU A 130 -23.30 45.28 18.25
C GLU A 130 -22.90 44.01 17.50
N GLN A 131 -22.25 44.15 16.33
CA GLN A 131 -21.67 43.04 15.58
C GLN A 131 -20.66 42.21 16.39
N ALA A 132 -19.82 42.85 17.21
CA ALA A 132 -18.84 42.12 18.01
C ALA A 132 -19.53 41.31 19.13
N ARG A 133 -20.67 41.78 19.64
CA ARG A 133 -21.49 41.03 20.61
C ARG A 133 -22.18 39.85 19.93
N ASP A 134 -22.71 40.04 18.73
CA ASP A 134 -23.32 38.96 17.93
C ASP A 134 -22.32 37.87 17.61
N LEU A 135 -21.12 38.22 17.13
CA LEU A 135 -20.07 37.22 16.82
C LEU A 135 -19.60 36.46 18.08
N LEU A 136 -19.54 37.11 19.23
CA LEU A 136 -19.22 36.44 20.50
C LEU A 136 -20.36 35.53 20.99
N ALA A 137 -21.61 35.87 20.68
CA ALA A 137 -22.76 35.02 20.97
C ALA A 137 -22.75 33.78 20.05
N GLU A 138 -22.53 33.98 18.76
CA GLU A 138 -22.44 32.90 17.76
C GLU A 138 -21.25 31.96 18.03
N ALA A 139 -20.09 32.51 18.42
CA ALA A 139 -18.94 31.70 18.81
C ALA A 139 -19.20 30.84 20.06
N ARG A 140 -20.01 31.33 21.02
CA ARG A 140 -20.42 30.54 22.19
C ARG A 140 -21.40 29.44 21.81
N GLU A 141 -22.36 29.73 20.95
CA GLU A 141 -23.31 28.74 20.44
C GLU A 141 -22.59 27.61 19.67
N LEU A 142 -21.63 27.96 18.81
CA LEU A 142 -20.85 26.98 18.06
C LEU A 142 -19.99 26.09 18.99
N ARG A 143 -19.42 26.66 20.06
CA ARG A 143 -18.67 25.90 21.06
C ARG A 143 -19.56 24.89 21.78
N ASP A 144 -20.76 25.32 22.18
CA ASP A 144 -21.71 24.44 22.87
C ASP A 144 -22.22 23.32 21.94
N ASP A 145 -22.34 23.57 20.64
CA ASP A 145 -22.67 22.53 19.65
C ASP A 145 -21.55 21.50 19.45
N VAL A 146 -20.30 21.96 19.40
CA VAL A 146 -19.13 21.07 19.34
C VAL A 146 -19.01 20.23 20.60
N ASP A 147 -19.16 20.84 21.79
CA ASP A 147 -19.13 20.11 23.06
C ASP A 147 -20.24 19.05 23.12
N ARG A 148 -21.44 19.37 22.61
CA ARG A 148 -22.56 18.42 22.50
C ARG A 148 -22.22 17.26 21.57
N ARG A 149 -21.66 17.55 20.39
CA ARG A 149 -21.29 16.52 19.40
C ARG A 149 -20.13 15.64 19.87
N LEU A 150 -19.17 16.21 20.60
CA LEU A 150 -18.08 15.45 21.20
C LEU A 150 -18.59 14.53 22.31
N ARG A 151 -19.57 15.00 23.09
CA ARG A 151 -20.21 14.20 24.14
C ARG A 151 -21.06 13.06 23.58
N ASP A 152 -21.80 13.31 22.50
CA ASP A 152 -22.58 12.29 21.79
C ASP A 152 -21.69 11.15 21.24
N VAL A 153 -20.52 11.50 20.71
CA VAL A 153 -19.51 10.51 20.29
C VAL A 153 -18.96 9.72 21.49
N ALA A 154 -18.61 10.39 22.59
CA ALA A 154 -18.08 9.72 23.79
C ALA A 154 -19.13 8.81 24.48
N GLU A 155 -20.40 9.19 24.45
CA GLU A 155 -21.51 8.38 24.98
C GLU A 155 -21.85 7.21 24.03
N GLY A 156 -21.77 7.41 22.70
CA GLY A 156 -21.91 6.34 21.71
C GLY A 156 -20.79 5.29 21.73
N GLU A 157 -19.56 5.69 22.10
CA GLU A 157 -18.45 4.74 22.32
C GLU A 157 -18.59 3.96 23.64
N THR A 158 -19.26 4.51 24.66
CA THR A 158 -19.40 3.82 25.96
C THR A 158 -20.52 2.78 25.99
N GLU A 159 -21.57 2.89 25.15
CA GLU A 159 -22.55 1.80 24.97
C GLU A 159 -21.98 0.60 24.19
N ALA A 160 -20.91 0.77 23.42
CA ALA A 160 -20.23 -0.33 22.73
C ALA A 160 -19.26 -1.13 23.62
N VAL A 161 -18.96 -0.65 24.84
CA VAL A 161 -17.86 -1.18 25.70
C VAL A 161 -18.37 -2.07 26.85
N ASP A 162 -19.68 -2.23 27.06
CA ASP A 162 -20.22 -3.18 28.06
C ASP A 162 -20.23 -4.65 27.57
N SER A 163 -19.57 -4.94 26.44
CA SER A 163 -19.32 -6.29 25.96
C SER A 163 -17.82 -6.53 25.79
N THR A 164 -17.09 -6.58 26.91
CA THR A 164 -15.90 -7.43 27.23
C THR A 164 -14.90 -6.70 28.14
N PRO A 165 -14.47 -7.31 29.26
CA PRO A 165 -13.36 -6.79 30.03
C PRO A 165 -12.02 -7.34 29.51
N SER A 166 -11.07 -6.42 29.35
CA SER A 166 -9.63 -6.61 29.56
C SER A 166 -8.71 -6.71 28.32
N ALA A 167 -7.76 -5.77 28.32
CA ALA A 167 -6.38 -5.86 27.82
C ALA A 167 -6.15 -5.76 26.31
N SER A 168 -5.84 -4.55 25.84
CA SER A 168 -4.44 -4.16 25.52
C SER A 168 -4.43 -3.05 24.48
N ASP A 169 -4.33 -1.82 24.98
CA ASP A 169 -3.77 -0.71 24.23
C ASP A 169 -2.24 -0.93 24.12
N ARG A 170 -1.71 -0.76 22.89
CA ARG A 170 -0.30 -0.61 22.49
C ARG A 170 0.55 -1.86 22.20
N GLY A 171 0.98 -1.91 20.94
CA GLY A 171 2.28 -2.44 20.51
C GLY A 171 2.23 -3.82 19.88
N VAL A 172 2.51 -3.91 18.57
CA VAL A 172 2.98 -5.16 17.97
C VAL A 172 4.47 -5.28 18.28
N GLU A 173 4.82 -6.14 19.22
CA GLU A 173 6.22 -6.49 19.52
C GLU A 173 6.61 -7.71 18.69
N ILE A 174 7.62 -7.55 17.82
CA ILE A 174 8.19 -8.63 17.02
C ILE A 174 9.42 -9.13 17.75
N ASP A 175 9.38 -10.39 18.18
CA ASP A 175 10.50 -11.04 18.86
C ASP A 175 11.55 -11.47 17.82
N ILE A 176 12.75 -10.91 17.89
CA ILE A 176 13.89 -11.28 17.04
C ILE A 176 14.84 -12.13 17.89
N GLU A 177 14.79 -13.44 17.71
CA GLU A 177 15.82 -14.34 18.25
C GLU A 177 17.17 -14.04 17.59
N ASN A 178 18.08 -13.41 18.35
CA ASN A 178 19.47 -13.24 17.98
C ASN A 178 20.17 -14.61 18.01
N GLY A 179 20.25 -15.28 16.87
CA GLY A 179 21.16 -16.41 16.68
C GLY A 179 22.61 -15.97 16.91
N PRO A 180 23.47 -16.82 17.51
CA PRO A 180 24.80 -16.42 17.95
C PRO A 180 25.65 -16.00 16.76
N LEU A 181 26.05 -14.73 16.73
CA LEU A 181 27.10 -14.23 15.85
C LEU A 181 28.40 -14.94 16.27
N ALA A 182 28.75 -16.01 15.56
CA ALA A 182 30.06 -16.61 15.66
C ALA A 182 31.08 -15.61 15.10
N ASP A 183 31.75 -14.95 16.04
CA ASP A 183 32.97 -14.19 15.86
C ASP A 183 34.03 -15.06 15.18
N VAL A 184 34.14 -14.98 13.85
CA VAL A 184 35.25 -15.58 13.10
C VAL A 184 36.43 -14.61 13.17
N GLY A 185 36.95 -14.48 14.39
CA GLY A 185 38.28 -13.98 14.67
C GLY A 185 39.30 -15.11 14.44
N THR A 186 40.11 -14.94 13.40
CA THR A 186 41.47 -15.43 13.22
C THR A 186 42.06 -16.24 14.39
N ASN A 187 42.40 -17.52 14.14
CA ASN A 187 43.67 -18.09 14.59
C ASN A 187 44.04 -19.31 13.77
N ALA A 188 45.23 -19.22 13.18
CA ALA A 188 45.97 -20.30 12.59
C ALA A 188 46.43 -21.32 13.65
N ASP A 189 46.77 -22.51 13.14
CA ASP A 189 47.67 -23.50 13.72
C ASP A 189 47.04 -24.58 14.62
N SER A 190 46.77 -25.75 14.03
CA SER A 190 46.96 -27.03 14.74
C SER A 190 47.03 -28.19 13.75
N GLU A 191 48.24 -28.67 13.54
CA GLU A 191 48.54 -29.94 12.87
C GLU A 191 48.00 -31.13 13.70
N ASN A 192 47.48 -32.13 12.98
CA ASN A 192 47.46 -33.54 13.33
C ASN A 192 46.45 -34.07 14.38
N ALA A 193 45.40 -34.74 13.90
CA ALA A 193 44.97 -36.03 14.44
C ALA A 193 43.97 -36.72 13.50
N GLU A 194 44.40 -37.84 12.93
CA GLU A 194 43.52 -38.79 12.28
C GLU A 194 42.45 -39.30 13.25
N THR A 195 41.18 -39.17 12.88
CA THR A 195 40.09 -40.01 13.40
C THR A 195 39.01 -40.07 12.34
N GLU A 196 38.91 -41.22 11.68
CA GLU A 196 37.77 -41.58 10.88
C GLU A 196 36.49 -41.55 11.74
N ARG A 197 35.60 -40.60 11.43
CA ARG A 197 34.16 -40.74 11.66
C ARG A 197 33.45 -40.21 10.43
N THR A 198 32.73 -41.11 9.79
CA THR A 198 31.79 -40.85 8.71
C THR A 198 30.68 -39.93 9.23
N SER A 199 30.78 -38.64 8.90
CA SER A 199 29.67 -37.70 8.98
C SER A 199 29.82 -36.81 7.76
N ASP A 200 28.88 -36.97 6.83
CA ASP A 200 28.73 -36.24 5.57
C ASP A 200 28.28 -34.79 5.86
N ASP A 201 28.96 -34.12 6.80
CA ASP A 201 28.91 -32.67 6.95
C ASP A 201 29.88 -32.11 5.93
N ARG A 202 29.46 -32.23 4.66
CA ARG A 202 29.90 -31.29 3.65
C ARG A 202 29.38 -29.94 4.12
N ASP A 203 30.23 -29.20 4.82
CA ASP A 203 30.27 -27.76 4.65
C ASP A 203 30.26 -27.54 3.14
N SER A 204 29.07 -27.34 2.60
CA SER A 204 28.83 -27.07 1.20
C SER A 204 29.24 -25.62 1.01
N ALA A 205 30.54 -25.38 1.15
CA ALA A 205 31.19 -24.18 0.69
C ALA A 205 30.90 -24.15 -0.80
N VAL A 206 29.89 -23.36 -1.16
CA VAL A 206 29.49 -23.15 -2.54
C VAL A 206 30.70 -22.53 -3.22
N ASP A 207 31.33 -23.26 -4.14
CA ASP A 207 32.42 -22.74 -4.96
C ASP A 207 31.82 -21.69 -5.92
N VAL A 208 31.71 -20.46 -5.42
CA VAL A 208 31.12 -19.33 -6.15
C VAL A 208 31.81 -19.13 -7.50
N ASP A 209 33.12 -19.40 -7.58
CA ASP A 209 33.88 -19.30 -8.82
C ASP A 209 33.40 -20.31 -9.88
N ALA A 210 33.12 -21.55 -9.49
CA ALA A 210 32.61 -22.58 -10.40
C ALA A 210 31.18 -22.27 -10.85
N GLU A 211 30.33 -21.83 -9.91
CA GLU A 211 28.94 -21.44 -10.22
C GLU A 211 28.89 -20.21 -11.13
N LEU A 212 29.77 -19.22 -10.92
CA LEU A 212 29.88 -18.03 -11.76
C LEU A 212 30.37 -18.35 -13.17
N GLU A 213 31.28 -19.33 -13.33
CA GLU A 213 31.71 -19.78 -14.66
C GLU A 213 30.54 -20.42 -15.42
N THR A 214 29.74 -21.27 -14.78
CA THR A 214 28.54 -21.83 -15.41
C THR A 214 27.46 -20.79 -15.73
N LEU A 215 27.30 -19.77 -14.89
CA LEU A 215 26.40 -18.64 -15.18
C LEU A 215 26.92 -17.78 -16.33
N ARG A 216 28.24 -17.59 -16.42
CA ARG A 216 28.90 -16.87 -17.51
C ARG A 216 28.83 -17.63 -18.84
N ASP A 217 28.94 -18.95 -18.85
CA ASP A 217 28.75 -19.73 -20.07
C ASP A 217 27.29 -19.67 -20.55
N ARG A 218 26.34 -19.75 -19.62
CA ARG A 218 24.89 -19.70 -19.91
C ARG A 218 24.40 -18.34 -20.39
N TYR A 219 24.95 -17.23 -19.88
CA TYR A 219 24.44 -15.87 -20.14
C TYR A 219 25.46 -14.90 -20.75
N GLY A 220 26.75 -15.19 -20.68
CA GLY A 220 27.80 -14.36 -21.31
C GLY A 220 27.96 -14.60 -22.81
N SER A 221 27.30 -15.64 -23.36
CA SER A 221 27.32 -15.93 -24.80
C SER A 221 26.48 -14.98 -25.66
N ASP A 222 25.68 -14.08 -25.05
CA ASP A 222 24.78 -13.18 -25.78
C ASP A 222 25.34 -11.75 -25.97
N GLU A 223 26.52 -11.41 -25.45
CA GLU A 223 27.07 -10.03 -25.51
C GLU A 223 28.26 -9.83 -26.49
N ASP A 224 28.81 -10.88 -27.13
CA ASP A 224 29.98 -10.77 -28.02
C ASP A 224 29.80 -11.38 -29.43
N ALA A 225 28.56 -11.42 -29.96
CA ALA A 225 28.28 -11.89 -31.33
C ALA A 225 28.06 -10.76 -32.36
N THR A 226 28.46 -9.51 -32.08
CA THR A 226 28.41 -8.40 -33.04
C THR A 226 29.74 -7.65 -33.11
N ALA A 227 30.84 -8.36 -33.36
CA ALA A 227 32.13 -7.70 -33.62
C ALA A 227 33.07 -8.55 -34.49
N ASP A 228 32.60 -9.11 -35.61
CA ASP A 228 33.47 -9.26 -36.78
C ASP A 228 32.67 -9.54 -38.06
N SER A 229 32.55 -8.53 -38.92
CA SER A 229 32.30 -8.68 -40.36
C SER A 229 32.72 -7.37 -41.01
N ASN A 230 34.04 -7.19 -41.10
CA ASN A 230 34.66 -6.20 -41.96
C ASN A 230 34.72 -6.76 -43.39
N GLU A 231 33.73 -6.45 -44.23
CA GLU A 231 33.88 -6.52 -45.69
C GLU A 231 33.46 -5.19 -46.31
N SER A 232 34.40 -4.65 -47.07
CA SER A 232 34.44 -3.41 -47.81
C SER A 232 33.21 -3.16 -48.67
N ASP A 233 32.79 -1.89 -48.78
CA ASP A 233 32.57 -1.28 -50.10
C ASP A 233 32.60 0.25 -50.00
N GLU A 234 33.35 0.81 -50.93
CA GLU A 234 33.55 2.22 -51.18
C GLU A 234 32.26 2.87 -51.70
N ASP A 235 31.86 4.02 -51.18
CA ASP A 235 31.22 5.04 -52.02
C ASP A 235 31.27 6.42 -51.35
N GLU A 236 32.15 7.26 -51.88
CA GLU A 236 32.21 8.69 -51.64
C GLU A 236 30.96 9.38 -52.16
N ARG A 237 30.18 10.10 -51.31
CA ARG A 237 29.45 11.31 -51.72
C ARG A 237 29.35 12.35 -50.59
N ASN A 238 30.05 13.46 -50.82
CA ASN A 238 29.85 14.79 -50.25
C ASN A 238 28.37 15.22 -50.23
N VAL A 239 27.91 15.82 -49.12
CA VAL A 239 27.11 17.07 -49.00
C VAL A 239 27.21 17.51 -47.52
N ASP A 240 28.04 18.46 -47.13
CA ASP A 240 27.91 19.93 -47.18
C ASP A 240 26.78 20.52 -46.28
N ASP A 241 27.25 21.33 -45.33
CA ASP A 241 26.64 22.46 -44.63
C ASP A 241 25.11 22.69 -44.70
N SER A 242 24.45 22.80 -43.53
CA SER A 242 23.86 24.08 -43.06
C SER A 242 22.89 23.91 -41.88
N ASP A 243 23.01 24.87 -40.95
CA ASP A 243 22.23 25.20 -39.76
C ASP A 243 20.71 24.88 -39.71
N PRO A 244 20.16 24.55 -38.52
CA PRO A 244 18.73 24.49 -38.29
C PRO A 244 18.11 25.89 -38.12
N LYS A 245 17.24 26.28 -39.05
CA LYS A 245 16.36 27.45 -38.90
C LYS A 245 15.26 27.15 -37.87
N VAL A 246 15.24 27.96 -36.83
CA VAL A 246 14.10 28.16 -35.91
C VAL A 246 12.94 28.81 -36.67
N ASP A 247 11.80 28.11 -36.74
CA ASP A 247 10.55 28.67 -37.25
C ASP A 247 9.74 29.23 -36.07
N ARG A 248 9.83 30.57 -35.91
CA ARG A 248 8.90 31.35 -35.08
C ARG A 248 7.76 31.77 -35.99
N THR A 249 6.56 31.24 -35.73
CA THR A 249 5.32 31.79 -36.28
C THR A 249 4.70 32.72 -35.25
N GLU A 250 4.86 34.01 -35.52
CA GLU A 250 4.02 35.08 -34.98
C GLU A 250 2.65 35.00 -35.67
N SER A 251 1.57 35.05 -34.87
CA SER A 251 0.21 35.24 -35.38
C SER A 251 -0.38 36.45 -34.68
N GLU A 252 -0.34 37.58 -35.39
CA GLU A 252 -1.05 38.82 -35.06
C GLU A 252 -2.55 38.71 -35.39
N GLY A 253 -3.37 39.46 -34.65
CA GLY A 253 -4.59 40.07 -35.16
C GLY A 253 -5.91 39.57 -34.60
N ALA A 254 -6.56 40.37 -33.74
CA ALA A 254 -7.81 41.04 -34.10
C ALA A 254 -8.31 41.96 -32.95
N ASP A 255 -8.42 43.23 -33.30
CA ASP A 255 -9.11 44.31 -32.59
C ASP A 255 -10.59 44.01 -32.30
N THR A 256 -11.10 44.56 -31.19
CA THR A 256 -12.42 45.22 -31.16
C THR A 256 -12.47 46.19 -29.97
N ASP A 257 -12.31 47.48 -30.28
CA ASP A 257 -12.89 48.59 -29.53
C ASP A 257 -14.43 48.56 -29.71
N ASP A 258 -15.22 48.78 -28.66
CA ASP A 258 -16.15 49.92 -28.62
C ASP A 258 -16.82 50.07 -27.24
N GLU A 259 -17.16 51.33 -26.96
CA GLU A 259 -17.48 51.99 -25.70
C GLU A 259 -18.98 52.01 -25.34
N ALA A 260 -19.24 52.53 -24.14
CA ALA A 260 -20.32 53.47 -23.81
C ALA A 260 -21.65 52.99 -23.17
N TYR A 261 -21.83 53.50 -21.93
CA TYR A 261 -22.98 54.26 -21.41
C TYR A 261 -24.35 53.60 -21.11
N GLY A 262 -24.82 53.85 -19.88
CA GLY A 262 -26.23 54.16 -19.61
C GLY A 262 -26.86 53.40 -18.44
N GLY A 263 -27.10 54.09 -17.31
CA GLY A 263 -27.83 53.53 -16.16
C GLY A 263 -28.06 54.53 -15.04
N GLU A 264 -28.81 55.59 -15.32
CA GLU A 264 -29.34 56.56 -14.36
C GLU A 264 -30.26 55.86 -13.34
N ASN A 265 -30.15 56.23 -12.05
CA ASN A 265 -31.31 56.15 -11.17
C ASN A 265 -31.36 57.38 -10.26
N SER A 266 -32.39 58.18 -10.50
CA SER A 266 -32.79 59.39 -9.80
C SER A 266 -33.72 59.07 -8.63
N GLY A 267 -33.58 59.86 -7.56
CA GLY A 267 -34.50 59.98 -6.44
C GLY A 267 -33.89 61.05 -5.54
N ASP A 268 -34.10 62.33 -5.82
CA ASP A 268 -35.31 63.11 -5.54
C ASP A 268 -35.77 62.97 -4.08
N GLU A 269 -35.32 63.91 -3.24
CA GLU A 269 -36.18 64.57 -2.25
C GLU A 269 -35.45 65.82 -1.70
N PRO A 270 -36.02 67.03 -1.89
CA PRO A 270 -35.68 68.20 -1.12
C PRO A 270 -36.77 68.48 -0.08
N ASP A 271 -36.40 68.72 1.18
CA ASP A 271 -37.12 69.68 2.02
C ASP A 271 -36.37 70.03 3.32
N ARG A 272 -36.14 71.35 3.47
CA ARG A 272 -35.97 72.16 4.69
C ARG A 272 -34.64 72.18 5.46
#